data_AF-H9FKQ9-F1
#
_entry.id   AF-H9FKQ9-F1
#
_cell.length_a   1.000
_cell.length_b   1.000
_cell.length_c   1.000
_cell.angle_alpha   90.00
_cell.angle_beta   90.00
_cell.angle_gamma   90.00
#
_symmetry.space_group_name_H-M   'P 1'
#
loop_
_entity.id
_entity.type
_entity.pdbx_description
1 polymer ?
#
loop_
_entity_poly.entity_id
_entity_poly.type
_entity_poly.pdbx_seq_one_letter_code
_entity_poly.pdbx_strand_id
1 'polypeptide(L)'
;GDVAPYTKLCCKGFCIDILKKLARVVKFSYDLYLVTNGKHGKRVRGVWNGMIGEVYYKRADMAIGSLTINEERSEIVDFSVPFVETGISVMVARSNGTVSPSAFLEPYSPAVWVMMFVMCLTVVAITVFMFEYFS
;
A
#
# COMPACT_ATOMS: atom_id res chain seq x y z
N GLY A 1 -41.69 2.75 16.10
CA GLY A 1 -41.09 3.93 15.45
C GLY A 1 -39.64 3.87 15.81
N ASP A 2 -38.83 3.29 14.94
CA ASP A 2 -37.42 2.98 15.22
C ASP A 2 -36.64 3.17 13.92
N VAL A 3 -36.03 4.33 13.77
CA VAL A 3 -35.10 4.62 12.68
C VAL A 3 -33.74 4.87 13.33
N ALA A 4 -32.82 3.90 13.19
CA ALA A 4 -31.42 4.09 12.77
C ALA A 4 -30.48 2.97 13.29
N PRO A 5 -29.66 2.35 12.42
CA PRO A 5 -28.37 1.79 12.80
C PRO A 5 -27.24 2.77 12.39
N TYR A 6 -27.46 4.08 12.48
CA TYR A 6 -26.43 5.08 12.14
C TYR A 6 -25.65 5.42 13.42
N THR A 7 -24.43 4.91 13.52
CA THR A 7 -23.53 5.22 14.65
C THR A 7 -23.10 6.68 14.57
N LYS A 8 -23.38 7.47 15.62
CA LYS A 8 -22.83 8.83 15.73
C LYS A 8 -21.31 8.74 15.93
N LEU A 9 -20.58 9.30 14.97
CA LEU A 9 -19.11 9.35 14.97
C LEU A 9 -18.65 10.80 14.80
N CYS A 10 -17.55 11.16 15.45
CA CYS A 10 -16.91 12.45 15.24
C CYS A 10 -15.92 12.34 14.07
N CYS A 11 -16.22 13.00 12.95
CA CYS A 11 -15.36 13.02 11.77
C CYS A 11 -14.50 14.29 11.73
N LYS A 12 -13.19 14.13 11.51
CA LYS A 12 -12.24 15.23 11.31
C LYS A 12 -11.25 14.85 10.20
N GLY A 13 -10.79 15.83 9.43
CA GLY A 13 -9.80 15.64 8.36
C GLY A 13 -9.95 16.67 7.25
N PHE A 14 -9.07 16.59 6.26
CA PHE A 14 -8.98 17.56 5.17
C PHE A 14 -10.31 17.78 4.43
N CYS A 15 -10.99 16.69 4.03
CA CYS A 15 -12.29 16.78 3.36
C CYS A 15 -13.37 17.43 4.24
N ILE A 16 -13.35 17.18 5.56
CA ILE A 16 -14.32 17.76 6.49
C ILE A 16 -14.10 19.27 6.66
N ASP A 17 -12.84 19.71 6.67
CA ASP A 17 -12.50 21.12 6.78
C ASP A 17 -12.90 21.89 5.51
N ILE A 18 -12.73 21.28 4.33
CA ILE A 18 -13.23 21.80 3.05
C ILE A 18 -14.76 21.91 3.10
N LEU A 19 -15.47 20.85 3.49
CA LEU A 19 -16.94 20.85 3.58
C LEU A 19 -17.44 21.96 4.51
N LYS A 20 -16.82 22.12 5.69
CA LYS A 20 -17.14 23.20 6.64
C LYS A 20 -16.87 24.59 6.06
N LYS A 21 -15.86 24.75 5.22
CA LYS A 21 -15.54 26.04 4.58
C LYS A 21 -16.56 26.33 3.48
N LEU A 22 -16.88 25.35 2.63
CA LEU A 22 -17.89 25.46 1.58
C LEU A 22 -19.27 25.78 2.16
N ALA A 23 -19.69 25.06 3.20
CA ALA A 23 -20.95 25.29 3.90
C ALA A 23 -21.09 26.73 4.40
N ARG A 24 -20.00 27.33 4.90
CA ARG A 24 -19.98 28.73 5.36
C ARG A 24 -20.02 29.75 4.22
N VAL A 25 -19.38 29.46 3.10
CA VAL A 25 -19.31 30.39 1.95
C VAL A 25 -20.63 30.36 1.16
N VAL A 26 -21.14 29.16 0.87
CA VAL A 26 -22.35 28.93 0.07
C VAL A 26 -23.62 29.01 0.93
N LYS A 27 -23.49 28.92 2.26
CA LYS A 27 -24.58 28.98 3.25
C LYS A 27 -25.57 27.81 3.15
N PHE A 28 -25.06 26.58 3.20
CA PHE A 28 -25.88 25.37 3.30
C PHE A 28 -25.63 24.61 4.61
N SER A 29 -26.65 23.88 5.07
CA SER A 29 -26.55 22.88 6.14
C SER A 29 -26.35 21.49 5.54
N TYR A 30 -25.70 20.59 6.27
CA TYR A 30 -25.43 19.23 5.81
C TYR A 30 -25.56 18.24 6.96
N ASP A 31 -26.02 17.04 6.63
CA ASP A 31 -25.96 15.87 7.50
C ASP A 31 -24.91 14.90 6.97
N LEU A 32 -23.93 14.58 7.80
CA LEU A 32 -22.82 13.71 7.41
C LEU A 32 -23.06 12.29 7.92
N TYR A 33 -22.92 11.32 7.03
CA TYR A 33 -22.88 9.91 7.37
C TYR A 33 -21.80 9.18 6.55
N LEU A 34 -21.34 8.05 7.07
CA LEU A 34 -20.41 7.18 6.36
C LEU A 34 -21.19 6.21 5.48
N VAL A 35 -20.72 5.99 4.26
CA VAL A 35 -21.33 5.02 3.34
C VAL A 35 -21.36 3.63 3.97
N THR A 36 -22.52 2.99 3.94
CA THR A 36 -22.81 1.70 4.61
C THR A 36 -21.82 0.59 4.28
N ASN A 37 -21.30 0.58 3.04
CA ASN A 37 -20.41 -0.46 2.54
C ASN A 37 -18.91 -0.09 2.60
N GLY A 38 -18.53 1.11 3.05
CA GLY A 38 -17.14 1.59 3.08
C GLY A 38 -16.44 1.68 1.71
N LYS A 39 -17.19 1.62 0.60
CA LYS A 39 -16.67 1.57 -0.78
C LYS A 39 -16.85 2.91 -1.49
N HIS A 40 -15.87 3.29 -2.32
CA HIS A 40 -15.94 4.48 -3.17
C HIS A 40 -17.05 4.39 -4.22
N GLY A 41 -17.18 3.22 -4.84
CA GLY A 41 -18.24 2.91 -5.78
C GLY A 41 -17.72 2.29 -7.05
N LYS A 42 -18.32 1.17 -7.43
CA LYS A 42 -18.00 0.40 -8.63
C LYS A 42 -19.29 -0.26 -9.11
N ARG A 43 -19.41 -0.44 -10.42
CA ARG A 43 -20.49 -1.23 -11.00
C ARG A 43 -20.24 -2.73 -10.75
N VAL A 44 -21.16 -3.36 -10.03
CA VAL A 44 -21.13 -4.79 -9.71
C VAL A 44 -22.43 -5.40 -10.17
N ARG A 45 -22.38 -6.36 -11.10
CA ARG A 45 -23.55 -7.02 -11.69
C ARG A 45 -24.58 -6.02 -12.24
N GLY A 46 -24.10 -4.97 -12.91
CA GLY A 46 -24.95 -3.93 -13.50
C GLY A 46 -25.45 -2.85 -12.52
N VAL A 47 -25.25 -3.02 -11.21
CA VAL A 47 -25.74 -2.12 -10.16
C VAL A 47 -24.59 -1.31 -9.57
N TRP A 48 -24.81 -0.02 -9.32
CA TRP A 48 -23.83 0.85 -8.68
C TRP A 48 -23.86 0.69 -7.16
N ASN A 49 -22.68 0.67 -6.54
CA ASN A 49 -22.56 0.59 -5.09
C ASN A 49 -21.70 1.73 -4.53
N GLY A 50 -21.52 1.75 -3.21
CA GLY A 50 -20.64 2.70 -2.53
C GLY A 50 -21.14 4.14 -2.62
N MET A 51 -20.22 5.10 -2.48
CA MET A 51 -20.58 6.53 -2.49
C MET A 51 -21.23 6.95 -3.81
N ILE A 52 -20.72 6.46 -4.94
CA ILE A 52 -21.33 6.71 -6.26
C ILE A 52 -22.78 6.20 -6.31
N GLY A 53 -23.04 5.00 -5.80
CA GLY A 53 -24.39 4.44 -5.77
C GLY A 53 -25.36 5.27 -4.93
N GLU A 54 -24.93 5.75 -3.74
CA GLU A 54 -25.78 6.56 -2.88
C GLU A 54 -26.20 7.88 -3.54
N VAL A 55 -25.29 8.53 -4.29
CA VAL A 55 -25.61 9.75 -5.06
C VAL A 55 -26.51 9.42 -6.25
N TYR A 56 -26.18 8.37 -7.02
CA TYR A 56 -26.96 7.95 -8.19
C TYR A 56 -28.41 7.59 -7.84
N TYR A 57 -28.63 6.89 -6.72
CA TYR A 57 -29.96 6.53 -6.22
C TYR A 57 -30.64 7.65 -5.41
N LYS A 58 -30.06 8.86 -5.38
CA LYS A 58 -30.59 10.03 -4.66
C LYS A 58 -30.81 9.80 -3.16
N ARG A 59 -29.96 8.97 -2.56
CA ARG A 59 -29.87 8.77 -1.09
C ARG A 59 -28.89 9.74 -0.45
N ALA A 60 -28.00 10.33 -1.25
CA ALA A 60 -27.11 11.42 -0.88
C ALA A 60 -27.19 12.51 -1.95
N ASP A 61 -27.17 13.77 -1.53
CA ASP A 61 -27.10 14.92 -2.46
C ASP A 61 -25.67 15.18 -2.93
N MET A 62 -24.67 14.85 -2.11
CA MET A 62 -23.27 14.94 -2.49
C MET A 62 -22.43 13.84 -1.83
N ALA A 63 -21.35 13.46 -2.49
CA ALA A 63 -20.29 12.64 -1.90
C ALA A 63 -18.99 13.44 -1.86
N ILE A 64 -18.30 13.42 -0.72
CA ILE A 64 -16.99 14.03 -0.54
C ILE A 64 -15.98 13.00 -0.04
N GLY A 65 -14.81 12.96 -0.66
CA GLY A 65 -13.75 12.02 -0.29
C GLY A 65 -12.68 11.91 -1.37
N SER A 66 -11.78 10.94 -1.21
CA SER A 66 -10.75 10.59 -2.20
C SER A 66 -11.37 9.82 -3.37
N LEU A 67 -12.19 10.48 -4.17
CA LEU A 67 -12.91 9.88 -5.28
C LEU A 67 -12.24 10.21 -6.61
N THR A 68 -11.70 9.18 -7.28
CA THR A 68 -11.11 9.33 -8.61
C THR A 68 -12.20 9.56 -9.65
N ILE A 69 -12.04 10.59 -10.47
CA ILE A 69 -12.87 10.87 -11.65
C ILE A 69 -12.47 9.88 -12.73
N ASN A 70 -13.43 9.09 -13.23
CA ASN A 70 -13.25 8.19 -14.36
C ASN A 70 -14.47 8.29 -15.28
N GLU A 71 -14.35 7.82 -16.52
CA GLU A 71 -15.42 7.88 -17.52
C GLU A 71 -16.70 7.18 -17.04
N GLU A 72 -16.59 5.93 -16.56
CA GLU A 72 -17.73 5.12 -16.10
C GLU A 72 -18.55 5.80 -14.99
N ARG A 73 -17.91 6.55 -14.07
CA ARG A 73 -18.63 7.29 -13.03
C ARG A 73 -19.18 8.60 -13.57
N SER A 74 -18.44 9.30 -14.44
CA SER A 74 -18.89 10.57 -15.03
C SER A 74 -20.10 10.43 -15.95
N GLU A 75 -20.39 9.21 -16.45
CA GLU A 75 -21.61 8.94 -17.21
C GLU A 75 -22.89 8.99 -16.37
N ILE A 76 -22.79 8.81 -15.05
CA ILE A 76 -23.96 8.67 -14.16
C ILE A 76 -24.04 9.72 -13.05
N VAL A 77 -22.94 10.40 -12.76
CA VAL A 77 -22.87 11.48 -11.77
C VAL A 77 -21.97 12.60 -12.27
N ASP A 78 -22.30 13.83 -11.88
CA ASP A 78 -21.50 15.00 -12.21
C ASP A 78 -20.37 15.20 -11.17
N PHE A 79 -19.19 15.57 -11.66
CA PHE A 79 -18.03 15.89 -10.83
C PHE A 79 -17.73 17.39 -10.86
N SER A 80 -17.27 17.91 -9.72
CA SER A 80 -16.65 19.24 -9.68
C SER A 80 -15.21 19.19 -10.19
N VAL A 81 -14.60 20.37 -10.37
CA VAL A 81 -13.15 20.48 -10.58
C VAL A 81 -12.41 19.83 -9.39
N PRO A 82 -11.38 18.99 -9.64
CA PRO A 82 -10.61 18.37 -8.57
C PRO A 82 -9.85 19.43 -7.75
N PHE A 83 -9.85 19.29 -6.43
CA PHE A 83 -9.15 20.20 -5.51
C PHE A 83 -7.75 19.71 -5.09
N VAL A 84 -7.40 18.46 -5.44
CA VAL A 84 -6.07 17.87 -5.30
C VAL A 84 -5.76 17.08 -6.55
N GLU A 85 -4.62 17.36 -7.16
CA GLU A 85 -4.07 16.52 -8.23
C GLU A 85 -3.38 15.30 -7.62
N THR A 86 -3.82 14.11 -8.00
CA THR A 86 -3.23 12.85 -7.55
C THR A 86 -2.73 12.06 -8.75
N GLY A 87 -1.51 11.53 -8.68
CA GLY A 87 -0.93 10.63 -9.67
C GLY A 87 -0.80 9.19 -9.18
N ILE A 88 -0.59 8.25 -10.12
CA ILE A 88 -0.26 6.86 -9.80
C ILE A 88 1.26 6.76 -9.58
N SER A 89 1.67 6.17 -8.47
CA SER A 89 3.08 5.90 -8.17
C SER A 89 3.23 4.55 -7.48
N VAL A 90 4.37 3.90 -7.68
CA VAL A 90 4.70 2.60 -7.07
C VAL A 90 5.60 2.84 -5.86
N MET A 91 5.20 2.29 -4.72
CA MET A 91 6.00 2.31 -3.50
C MET A 91 6.77 1.00 -3.37
N VAL A 92 8.10 1.07 -3.24
CA VAL A 92 8.96 -0.09 -2.98
C VAL A 92 9.75 0.12 -1.70
N ALA A 93 9.99 -0.96 -0.97
CA ALA A 93 10.91 -0.91 0.16
C ALA A 93 12.32 -0.62 -0.37
N ARG A 94 13.02 0.31 0.28
CA ARG A 94 14.41 0.60 -0.05
C ARG A 94 15.25 -0.62 0.31
N SER A 95 15.89 -1.25 -0.67
CA SER A 95 16.96 -2.21 -0.38
C SER A 95 18.25 -1.43 -0.11
N ASN A 96 18.83 -1.61 1.06
CA ASN A 96 20.18 -1.12 1.33
C ASN A 96 21.14 -2.06 0.58
N GLY A 97 21.49 -1.68 -0.64
CA GLY A 97 22.38 -2.44 -1.54
C GLY A 97 23.84 -2.48 -1.09
N THR A 98 24.13 -2.59 0.20
CA THR A 98 25.47 -2.91 0.67
C THR A 98 25.66 -4.41 0.54
N VAL A 99 26.41 -4.83 -0.48
CA VAL A 99 26.94 -6.19 -0.51
C VAL A 99 27.77 -6.38 0.76
N SER A 100 27.40 -7.37 1.59
CA SER A 100 28.20 -7.66 2.77
C SER A 100 29.58 -8.13 2.31
N PRO A 101 30.69 -7.68 2.93
CA PRO A 101 32.01 -8.25 2.68
C PRO A 101 32.06 -9.77 2.92
N SER A 102 31.14 -10.31 3.72
CA SER A 102 30.97 -11.75 3.94
C SER A 102 30.30 -12.50 2.78
N ALA A 103 29.77 -11.82 1.76
CA ALA A 103 29.12 -12.45 0.60
C ALA A 103 30.08 -13.36 -0.17
N PHE A 104 31.40 -13.11 -0.09
CA PHE A 104 32.41 -14.00 -0.66
C PHE A 104 32.52 -15.34 0.10
N LEU A 105 32.27 -15.34 1.41
CA LEU A 105 32.35 -16.53 2.26
C LEU A 105 31.02 -17.29 2.33
N GLU A 106 29.91 -16.63 1.98
CA GLU A 106 28.55 -17.16 1.97
C GLU A 106 28.33 -18.45 1.13
N PRO A 107 29.07 -18.71 0.03
CA PRO A 107 28.92 -19.95 -0.72
C PRO A 107 29.27 -21.23 0.07
N TYR A 108 30.11 -21.13 1.11
CA TYR A 108 30.57 -22.28 1.89
C TYR A 108 30.32 -22.10 3.39
N SER A 109 29.88 -23.16 4.07
CA SER A 109 29.74 -23.12 5.52
C SER A 109 31.13 -23.01 6.20
N PRO A 110 31.21 -22.46 7.43
CA PRO A 110 32.46 -22.40 8.18
C PRO A 110 33.14 -23.78 8.33
N ALA A 111 32.34 -24.85 8.42
CA ALA A 111 32.86 -26.21 8.48
C ALA A 111 33.62 -26.59 7.19
N VAL A 112 33.10 -26.24 6.02
CA VAL A 112 33.76 -26.54 4.73
C VAL A 112 35.09 -25.78 4.62
N TRP A 113 35.13 -24.53 5.06
CA TRP A 113 36.37 -23.74 5.12
C TRP A 113 37.43 -24.41 6.02
N VAL A 114 37.03 -24.87 7.21
CA VAL A 114 37.93 -25.58 8.14
C VAL A 114 38.42 -26.89 7.53
N MET A 115 37.52 -27.66 6.91
CA MET A 115 37.87 -28.92 6.25
C MET A 115 38.86 -28.71 5.09
N MET A 116 38.66 -27.67 4.28
CA MET A 116 39.59 -27.33 3.20
C MET A 116 41.00 -27.04 3.74
N PHE A 117 41.09 -26.25 4.83
CA PHE A 117 42.37 -25.93 5.47
C PHE A 117 43.07 -27.18 6.03
N VAL A 118 42.34 -28.04 6.75
CA VAL A 118 42.88 -29.29 7.29
C VAL A 118 43.36 -30.21 6.17
N MET A 119 42.56 -30.40 5.12
CA MET A 119 42.93 -31.25 4.00
C MET A 119 44.18 -30.73 3.29
N CYS A 120 44.26 -29.43 3.00
CA CYS A 120 45.46 -28.83 2.42
C CYS A 120 46.70 -29.05 3.29
N LEU A 121 46.62 -28.83 4.61
CA LEU A 121 47.75 -29.06 5.51
C LEU A 121 48.19 -30.52 5.56
N THR A 122 47.23 -31.46 5.63
CA THR A 122 47.56 -32.89 5.68
C THR A 122 48.23 -33.38 4.40
N VAL A 123 47.75 -32.93 3.23
CA VAL A 123 48.33 -33.28 1.93
C VAL A 123 49.75 -32.74 1.82
N VAL A 124 49.94 -31.45 2.16
CA VAL A 124 51.28 -30.85 2.14
C VAL A 124 52.22 -31.58 3.11
N ALA A 125 51.80 -31.85 4.34
CA ALA A 125 52.61 -32.55 5.33
C ALA A 125 53.04 -33.96 4.87
N ILE A 126 52.10 -34.75 4.32
CA ILE A 126 52.41 -36.08 3.78
C ILE A 126 53.36 -35.99 2.59
N THR A 127 53.14 -35.04 1.67
CA THR A 127 54.03 -34.89 0.51
C THR A 127 55.44 -34.51 0.91
N VAL A 128 55.61 -33.55 1.82
CA VAL A 128 56.93 -33.13 2.32
C VAL A 128 57.61 -34.29 3.05
N PHE A 129 56.90 -35.00 3.93
CA PHE A 129 57.44 -36.15 4.63
C PHE A 129 57.92 -37.25 3.67
N MET A 130 57.15 -37.54 2.62
CA MET A 130 57.56 -38.50 1.60
C MET A 130 58.79 -38.01 0.84
N PHE A 131 58.84 -36.72 0.43
CA PHE A 131 60.01 -36.15 -0.24
C PHE A 131 61.26 -36.20 0.64
N GLU A 132 61.15 -35.88 1.93
CA GLU A 132 62.29 -35.97 2.87
C GLU A 132 62.70 -37.41 3.17
N TYR A 133 61.76 -38.36 3.22
CA TYR A 133 62.05 -39.76 3.48
C TYR A 133 62.71 -40.49 2.30
N PHE A 134 62.38 -40.09 1.07
CA PHE A 134 62.94 -40.68 -0.16
C PHE A 134 64.14 -39.90 -0.73
N SER A 135 64.48 -38.73 -0.17
CA SER A 135 65.70 -37.97 -0.48
C SER A 135 66.86 -38.37 0.43
#